data_AF-A0A0T5ZHJ1-F1
#
_entry.id   AF-A0A0T5ZHJ1-F1
#
_cell.length_a   1.000
_cell.length_b   1.000
_cell.length_c   1.000
_cell.angle_alpha   90.00
_cell.angle_beta   90.00
_cell.angle_gamma   90.00
#
_symmetry.space_group_name_H-M   'P 1'
#
loop_
_entity.id
_entity.type
_entity.pdbx_description
1 polymer ?
#
loop_
_entity_poly.entity_id
_entity_poly.type
_entity_poly.pdbx_seq_one_letter_code
_entity_poly.pdbx_strand_id
1 'polypeptide(L)'
;MAATGADEVRALEATAGLAARIVAELVGPGDVIGIAGGSTLAAVVEAVPRRSDPTLKVIQIAGSSSRLGPSVDPAAVSRQLAERLGAAHRPLFAPATVDDAAVRAALVRRPDIAATIATLDELSTALVGIGTLADRAAAAAVLEAPGAEAVLGAPQPERDR
;
A
#
# COMPACT_ATOMS: atom_id res chain seq x y z
N MET A 1 -4.31 28.28 13.31
CA MET A 1 -5.64 27.74 13.66
C MET A 1 -5.64 26.27 13.28
N ALA A 2 -5.84 25.35 14.22
CA ALA A 2 -5.94 23.93 13.91
C ALA A 2 -7.23 23.70 13.09
N ALA A 3 -7.14 22.94 12.00
CA ALA A 3 -8.29 22.54 11.23
C ALA A 3 -9.24 21.71 12.12
N THR A 4 -10.55 21.92 11.97
CA THR A 4 -11.53 21.10 12.69
C THR A 4 -11.49 19.68 12.13
N GLY A 5 -11.79 18.63 12.91
CA GLY A 5 -11.80 17.25 12.37
C GLY A 5 -12.72 17.06 11.15
N ALA A 6 -13.79 17.86 11.05
CA ALA A 6 -14.67 17.87 9.87
C ALA A 6 -14.03 18.51 8.63
N ASP A 7 -13.06 19.41 8.79
CA ASP A 7 -12.31 20.01 7.68
C ASP A 7 -11.26 19.03 7.15
N GLU A 8 -10.61 18.30 8.06
CA GLU A 8 -9.65 17.25 7.69
C GLU A 8 -10.31 16.10 6.93
N VAL A 9 -11.50 15.66 7.36
CA VAL A 9 -12.29 14.64 6.65
C VAL A 9 -12.66 15.11 5.25
N ARG A 10 -13.14 16.35 5.10
CA ARG A 10 -13.49 16.92 3.79
C ARG A 10 -12.28 17.07 2.88
N ALA A 11 -11.14 17.49 3.43
CA ALA A 11 -9.88 17.58 2.68
C ALA A 11 -9.41 16.20 2.21
N LEU A 12 -9.55 15.18 3.07
CA LEU A 12 -9.23 13.79 2.72
C LEU A 12 -10.14 13.28 1.59
N GLU A 13 -11.46 13.49 1.69
CA GLU A 13 -12.42 13.08 0.67
C GLU A 13 -12.15 13.75 -0.68
N ALA A 14 -11.89 15.06 -0.69
CA ALA A 14 -11.55 15.79 -1.91
C ALA A 14 -10.26 15.28 -2.55
N THR A 15 -9.22 15.05 -1.73
CA THR A 15 -7.93 14.51 -2.19
C THR A 15 -8.10 13.09 -2.72
N ALA A 16 -8.86 12.25 -2.01
CA ALA A 16 -9.15 10.88 -2.40
C ALA A 16 -9.91 10.81 -3.73
N GLY A 17 -10.91 11.67 -3.91
CA GLY A 17 -11.67 11.77 -5.16
C GLY A 17 -10.79 12.16 -6.36
N LEU A 18 -9.87 13.11 -6.18
CA LEU A 18 -8.93 13.49 -7.24
C LEU A 18 -7.94 12.36 -7.54
N ALA A 19 -7.34 11.77 -6.52
CA ALA A 19 -6.40 10.66 -6.67
C ALA A 19 -7.07 9.43 -7.34
N ALA A 20 -8.33 9.14 -7.01
CA ALA A 20 -9.09 8.06 -7.63
C ALA A 20 -9.28 8.25 -9.15
N ARG A 21 -9.49 9.50 -9.60
CA ARG A 21 -9.55 9.82 -11.03
C ARG A 21 -8.22 9.57 -11.72
N ILE A 22 -7.13 10.02 -11.09
CA ILE A 22 -5.77 9.77 -11.59
C ILE A 22 -5.47 8.28 -11.67
N VAL A 23 -5.83 7.50 -10.64
CA VAL A 23 -5.68 6.03 -10.66
C VAL A 23 -6.47 5.42 -11.83
N ALA A 24 -7.71 5.86 -12.06
CA ALA A 24 -8.53 5.35 -13.15
C ALA A 24 -7.93 5.66 -14.54
N GLU A 25 -7.23 6.79 -14.69
CA GLU A 25 -6.55 7.19 -15.93
C GLU A 25 -5.21 6.48 -16.12
N LEU A 26 -4.45 6.24 -15.06
CA LEU A 26 -3.14 5.60 -15.11
C LEU A 26 -3.22 4.09 -15.33
N VAL A 27 -4.21 3.43 -14.75
CA VAL A 27 -4.29 1.97 -14.80
C VAL A 27 -4.97 1.52 -16.10
N GLY A 28 -4.18 0.94 -17.00
CA GLY A 28 -4.61 0.32 -18.24
C GLY A 28 -4.68 -1.22 -18.19
N PRO A 29 -5.21 -1.87 -19.25
CA PRO A 29 -5.31 -3.32 -19.31
C PRO A 29 -3.96 -4.01 -19.12
N GLY A 30 -3.94 -5.11 -18.38
CA GLY A 30 -2.73 -5.90 -18.09
C GLY A 30 -1.82 -5.34 -16.99
N ASP A 31 -2.14 -4.18 -16.41
CA ASP A 31 -1.32 -3.59 -15.36
C ASP A 31 -1.26 -4.42 -14.08
N VAL A 32 -0.09 -4.35 -13.43
CA VAL A 32 0.18 -4.94 -12.12
C VAL A 32 0.33 -3.81 -11.12
N ILE A 33 -0.65 -3.71 -10.22
CA ILE A 33 -0.84 -2.58 -9.32
C ILE A 33 -0.45 -3.01 -7.91
N GLY A 34 0.59 -2.41 -7.36
CA GLY A 34 0.94 -2.55 -5.95
C GLY A 34 0.16 -1.55 -5.12
N ILE A 35 -0.40 -1.99 -3.98
CA ILE A 35 -1.04 -1.07 -3.04
C ILE A 35 -0.71 -1.41 -1.59
N ALA A 36 -0.39 -0.37 -0.82
CA ALA A 36 -0.17 -0.45 0.62
C ALA A 36 -1.50 -0.35 1.41
N GLY A 37 -1.43 0.03 2.68
CA GLY A 37 -2.59 0.34 3.51
C GLY A 37 -2.63 1.81 3.95
N GLY A 38 -3.53 2.11 4.87
CA GLY A 38 -3.70 3.44 5.47
C GLY A 38 -5.02 4.11 5.12
N SER A 39 -5.40 5.10 5.92
CA SER A 39 -6.67 5.82 5.79
C SER A 39 -6.80 6.54 4.45
N THR A 40 -5.73 7.14 3.95
CA THR A 40 -5.72 7.81 2.64
C THR A 40 -5.97 6.83 1.50
N LEU A 41 -5.26 5.70 1.47
CA LEU A 41 -5.44 4.71 0.40
C LEU A 41 -6.81 4.04 0.50
N ALA A 42 -7.34 3.78 1.70
CA ALA A 42 -8.70 3.28 1.87
C ALA A 42 -9.74 4.25 1.29
N ALA A 43 -9.60 5.56 1.55
CA ALA A 43 -10.48 6.59 0.97
C ALA A 43 -10.34 6.68 -0.56
N VAL A 44 -9.12 6.61 -1.09
CA VAL A 44 -8.87 6.58 -2.55
C VAL A 44 -9.56 5.38 -3.17
N VAL A 45 -9.32 4.18 -2.64
CA VAL A 45 -9.95 2.95 -3.11
C VAL A 45 -11.47 3.07 -3.05
N GLU A 46 -12.03 3.70 -2.02
CA GLU A 46 -13.48 3.94 -1.95
C GLU A 46 -14.03 4.77 -3.11
N ALA A 47 -13.27 5.78 -3.54
CA ALA A 47 -13.61 6.67 -4.63
C ALA A 47 -13.26 6.14 -6.03
N VAL A 48 -12.47 5.06 -6.15
CA VAL A 48 -12.12 4.46 -7.45
C VAL A 48 -13.40 3.96 -8.15
N PRO A 49 -13.65 4.37 -9.41
CA PRO A 49 -14.78 3.87 -10.18
C PRO A 49 -14.71 2.36 -10.36
N ARG A 50 -15.86 1.70 -10.22
CA ARG A 50 -15.95 0.26 -10.47
C ARG A 50 -15.74 -0.02 -11.95
N ARG A 51 -14.91 -1.01 -12.24
CA ARG A 51 -14.76 -1.62 -13.57
C ARG A 51 -14.54 -3.12 -13.40
N SER A 52 -14.55 -3.86 -14.51
CA SER A 52 -14.29 -5.29 -14.48
C SER A 52 -13.28 -5.63 -15.56
N ASP A 53 -12.02 -5.69 -15.15
CA ASP A 53 -10.92 -6.05 -16.03
C ASP A 53 -10.09 -7.20 -15.41
N PRO A 54 -10.31 -8.45 -15.85
CA PRO A 54 -9.63 -9.61 -15.31
C PRO A 54 -8.15 -9.70 -15.74
N THR A 55 -7.70 -8.83 -16.65
CA THR A 55 -6.28 -8.76 -17.05
C THR A 55 -5.42 -8.05 -16.01
N LEU A 56 -6.05 -7.22 -15.16
CA LEU A 56 -5.38 -6.50 -14.09
C LEU A 56 -5.00 -7.43 -12.94
N LYS A 57 -3.91 -7.08 -12.25
CA LYS A 57 -3.51 -7.70 -10.99
C LYS A 57 -3.33 -6.63 -9.92
N VAL A 58 -3.86 -6.87 -8.72
CA VAL A 58 -3.62 -6.04 -7.54
C VAL A 58 -2.82 -6.84 -6.53
N ILE A 59 -1.65 -6.32 -6.15
CA ILE A 59 -0.69 -6.94 -5.26
C ILE A 59 -0.64 -6.13 -3.95
N GLN A 60 -0.76 -6.83 -2.81
CA GLN A 60 -0.49 -6.22 -1.51
C GLN A 60 1.02 -6.06 -1.33
N ILE A 61 1.51 -4.84 -1.14
CA ILE A 61 2.96 -4.54 -1.06
C ILE A 61 3.47 -4.26 0.36
N ALA A 62 2.57 -4.21 1.33
CA ALA A 62 2.88 -3.98 2.74
C ALA A 62 2.26 -5.08 3.62
N GLY A 63 2.98 -5.52 4.65
CA GLY A 63 2.47 -6.52 5.59
C GLY A 63 1.35 -5.95 6.49
N SER A 64 0.53 -6.84 7.05
CA SER A 64 -0.60 -6.48 7.91
C SER A 64 -0.17 -6.24 9.36
N SER A 65 -0.92 -5.43 10.10
CA SER A 65 -0.61 -5.11 11.50
C SER A 65 -1.87 -4.99 12.33
N SER A 66 -1.89 -5.63 13.51
CA SER A 66 -2.98 -5.51 14.47
C SER A 66 -3.15 -4.09 15.04
N ARG A 67 -2.15 -3.22 14.85
CA ARG A 67 -2.22 -1.79 15.22
C ARG A 67 -3.05 -0.97 14.25
N LEU A 68 -3.29 -1.49 13.04
CA LEU A 68 -4.11 -0.85 12.03
C LEU A 68 -5.57 -1.28 12.17
N GLY A 69 -6.49 -0.34 11.92
CA GLY A 69 -7.91 -0.68 11.84
C GLY A 69 -8.19 -1.62 10.66
N PRO A 70 -9.20 -2.51 10.74
CA PRO A 70 -9.46 -3.50 9.70
C PRO A 70 -9.72 -2.90 8.31
N SER A 71 -10.28 -1.70 8.22
CA SER A 71 -10.58 -1.01 6.96
C SER A 71 -9.36 -0.33 6.32
N VAL A 72 -8.29 -0.12 7.08
CA VAL A 72 -7.06 0.53 6.61
C VAL A 72 -5.88 -0.44 6.53
N ASP A 73 -6.06 -1.69 6.95
CA ASP A 73 -5.05 -2.73 6.81
C ASP A 73 -4.76 -3.00 5.32
N PRO A 74 -3.48 -3.19 4.92
CA PRO A 74 -3.13 -3.45 3.53
C PRO A 74 -3.87 -4.64 2.90
N ALA A 75 -4.21 -5.67 3.68
CA ALA A 75 -4.96 -6.82 3.17
C ALA A 75 -6.39 -6.43 2.77
N ALA A 76 -7.05 -5.58 3.56
CA ALA A 76 -8.39 -5.11 3.26
C ALA A 76 -8.39 -4.13 2.08
N VAL A 77 -7.49 -3.14 2.10
CA VAL A 77 -7.39 -2.11 1.07
C VAL A 77 -7.04 -2.72 -0.29
N SER A 78 -6.08 -3.64 -0.35
CA SER A 78 -5.70 -4.32 -1.60
C SER A 78 -6.82 -5.19 -2.16
N ARG A 79 -7.51 -5.95 -1.30
CA ARG A 79 -8.66 -6.76 -1.70
C ARG A 79 -9.78 -5.89 -2.25
N GLN A 80 -10.10 -4.78 -1.58
CA GLN A 80 -11.16 -3.88 -1.99
C GLN A 80 -10.86 -3.20 -3.33
N LEU A 81 -9.59 -2.84 -3.60
CA LEU A 81 -9.19 -2.34 -4.91
C LEU A 81 -9.35 -3.41 -5.99
N ALA A 82 -8.93 -4.65 -5.72
CA ALA A 82 -9.11 -5.75 -6.66
C ALA A 82 -10.59 -6.00 -7.00
N GLU A 83 -11.45 -6.02 -5.98
CA GLU A 83 -12.90 -6.15 -6.13
C GLU A 83 -13.51 -5.01 -6.95
N ARG A 84 -13.03 -3.77 -6.77
CA ARG A 84 -13.49 -2.62 -7.53
C ARG A 84 -13.07 -2.64 -9.00
N LEU A 85 -11.89 -3.17 -9.29
CA LEU A 85 -11.35 -3.23 -10.64
C LEU A 85 -11.73 -4.53 -11.38
N GLY A 86 -12.32 -5.51 -10.69
CA GLY A 86 -12.50 -6.87 -11.21
C GLY A 86 -11.18 -7.57 -11.53
N ALA A 87 -10.12 -7.19 -10.81
CA ALA A 87 -8.75 -7.64 -11.01
C ALA A 87 -8.47 -8.93 -10.21
N ALA A 88 -7.44 -9.67 -10.62
CA ALA A 88 -6.89 -10.73 -9.78
C ALA A 88 -6.21 -10.12 -8.53
N HIS A 89 -6.37 -10.75 -7.37
CA HIS A 89 -5.77 -10.30 -6.11
C HIS A 89 -4.64 -11.22 -5.67
N ARG A 90 -3.48 -10.63 -5.32
CA ARG A 90 -2.36 -11.34 -4.71
C ARG A 90 -2.07 -10.76 -3.32
N PRO A 91 -2.50 -11.44 -2.24
CA PRO A 91 -2.21 -11.01 -0.88
C PRO A 91 -0.76 -11.30 -0.49
N LEU A 92 -0.27 -10.55 0.49
CA LEU A 92 0.99 -10.81 1.19
C LEU A 92 0.65 -11.33 2.59
N PHE A 93 0.80 -12.63 2.80
CA PHE A 93 0.53 -13.28 4.08
C PHE A 93 1.69 -13.11 5.06
N ALA A 94 2.09 -11.86 5.30
CA ALA A 94 3.18 -11.51 6.20
C ALA A 94 2.76 -10.36 7.14
N PRO A 95 3.27 -10.36 8.39
CA PRO A 95 3.14 -9.20 9.26
C PRO A 95 3.94 -8.01 8.72
N ALA A 96 3.54 -6.80 9.10
CA ALA A 96 4.24 -5.57 8.74
C ALA A 96 5.68 -5.53 9.31
N THR A 97 5.86 -6.02 10.54
CA THR A 97 7.15 -6.06 11.23
C THR A 97 7.26 -7.35 12.04
N VAL A 98 8.51 -7.78 12.29
CA VAL A 98 8.86 -8.83 13.23
C VAL A 98 10.09 -8.39 14.02
N ASP A 99 10.18 -8.82 15.28
CA ASP A 99 11.25 -8.38 16.17
C ASP A 99 12.57 -9.15 15.94
N ASP A 100 12.51 -10.30 15.26
CA ASP A 100 13.63 -11.22 15.10
C ASP A 100 13.96 -11.46 13.61
N ALA A 101 15.24 -11.29 13.26
CA ALA A 101 15.74 -11.44 11.90
C ALA A 101 15.68 -12.89 11.38
N ALA A 102 15.82 -13.89 12.25
CA ALA A 102 15.63 -15.30 11.90
C ALA A 102 14.16 -15.61 11.60
N VAL A 103 13.22 -14.99 12.33
CA VAL A 103 11.78 -15.07 12.02
C VAL A 103 11.49 -14.43 10.66
N ARG A 104 12.03 -13.24 10.39
CA ARG A 104 11.93 -12.61 9.06
C ARG A 104 12.45 -13.54 7.96
N ALA A 105 13.63 -14.13 8.15
CA ALA A 105 14.24 -15.02 7.18
C ALA A 105 13.41 -16.30 6.96
N ALA A 106 12.78 -16.84 8.01
CA ALA A 106 11.88 -17.98 7.88
C ALA A 106 10.61 -17.63 7.10
N LEU A 107 10.00 -16.46 7.37
CA LEU A 107 8.81 -15.98 6.65
C LEU A 107 9.12 -15.67 5.19
N VAL A 108 10.23 -14.99 4.87
CA VAL A 108 10.56 -14.68 3.47
C VAL A 108 10.84 -15.95 2.64
N ARG A 109 11.25 -17.06 3.27
CA ARG A 109 11.44 -18.36 2.59
C ARG A 109 10.15 -19.16 2.40
N ARG A 110 9.03 -18.77 3.02
CA ARG A 110 7.75 -19.45 2.81
C ARG A 110 7.33 -19.30 1.35
N PRO A 111 6.96 -20.38 0.63
CA PRO A 111 6.74 -20.32 -0.82
C PRO A 111 5.71 -19.29 -1.29
N ASP A 112 4.62 -19.12 -0.54
CA ASP A 112 3.56 -18.15 -0.80
C ASP A 112 4.01 -16.70 -0.61
N ILE A 113 4.74 -16.42 0.47
CA ILE A 113 5.32 -15.09 0.73
C ILE A 113 6.39 -14.77 -0.31
N ALA A 114 7.33 -15.69 -0.55
CA ALA A 114 8.39 -15.53 -1.54
C ALA A 114 7.81 -15.27 -2.95
N ALA A 115 6.77 -16.01 -3.33
CA ALA A 115 6.12 -15.83 -4.62
C ALA A 115 5.41 -14.47 -4.74
N THR A 116 4.76 -13.96 -3.68
CA THR A 116 4.20 -12.60 -3.71
C THR A 116 5.31 -11.54 -3.76
N ILE A 117 6.39 -11.70 -2.98
CA ILE A 117 7.53 -10.76 -3.03
C ILE A 117 8.16 -10.72 -4.42
N ALA A 118 8.31 -11.86 -5.10
CA ALA A 118 8.84 -11.92 -6.46
C ALA A 118 8.00 -11.13 -7.48
N THR A 119 6.67 -11.02 -7.27
CA THR A 119 5.79 -10.22 -8.15
C THR A 119 5.94 -8.71 -7.97
N LEU A 120 6.67 -8.25 -6.94
CA LEU A 120 6.90 -6.82 -6.73
C LEU A 120 7.79 -6.21 -7.83
N ASP A 121 8.63 -7.01 -8.48
CA ASP A 121 9.45 -6.58 -9.62
C ASP A 121 8.63 -6.38 -10.90
N GLU A 122 7.39 -6.89 -10.93
CA GLU A 122 6.47 -6.77 -12.07
C GLU A 122 5.55 -5.55 -12.01
N LEU A 123 5.59 -4.77 -10.92
CA LEU A 123 4.67 -3.65 -10.70
C LEU A 123 4.85 -2.55 -11.76
N SER A 124 3.77 -2.22 -12.47
CA SER A 124 3.72 -1.05 -13.35
C SER A 124 3.32 0.21 -12.60
N THR A 125 2.52 0.07 -11.54
CA THR A 125 2.06 1.18 -10.69
C THR A 125 2.10 0.78 -9.22
N ALA A 126 2.54 1.70 -8.36
CA ALA A 126 2.49 1.54 -6.90
C ALA A 126 1.71 2.67 -6.24
N LEU A 127 0.70 2.33 -5.45
CA LEU A 127 -0.10 3.25 -4.65
C LEU A 127 0.36 3.18 -3.19
N VAL A 128 1.05 4.23 -2.77
CA VAL A 128 1.62 4.36 -1.42
C VAL A 128 1.11 5.62 -0.75
N GLY A 129 0.81 5.52 0.55
CA GLY A 129 0.56 6.68 1.40
C GLY A 129 1.84 7.12 2.09
N ILE A 130 2.02 8.43 2.26
CA ILE A 130 3.12 8.97 3.05
C ILE A 130 2.62 9.26 4.46
N GLY A 131 3.09 8.49 5.43
CA GLY A 131 2.81 8.71 6.85
C GLY A 131 3.72 9.77 7.45
N THR A 132 3.24 10.45 8.49
CA THR A 132 4.09 11.34 9.30
C THR A 132 4.53 10.63 10.57
N LEU A 133 5.77 10.90 10.98
CA LEU A 133 6.37 10.37 12.20
C LEU A 133 6.04 11.27 13.41
N ALA A 134 4.77 11.66 13.53
CA ALA A 134 4.33 12.63 14.53
C ALA A 134 4.44 12.08 15.97
N ASP A 135 4.28 10.77 16.14
CA ASP A 135 4.58 10.07 17.38
C ASP A 135 5.99 9.48 17.28
N ARG A 136 6.92 10.01 18.08
CA ARG A 136 8.31 9.57 18.14
C ARG A 136 8.45 8.08 18.46
N ALA A 137 7.53 7.50 19.23
CA ALA A 137 7.55 6.09 19.59
C ALA A 137 7.08 5.20 18.42
N ALA A 138 6.03 5.61 17.70
CA ALA A 138 5.59 4.94 16.48
C ALA A 138 6.65 5.05 15.37
N ALA A 139 7.33 6.20 15.30
CA ALA A 139 8.41 6.44 14.37
C ALA A 139 9.65 5.59 14.64
N ALA A 140 10.07 5.52 15.90
CA ALA A 140 11.17 4.65 16.32
C ALA A 140 10.84 3.19 16.01
N ALA A 141 9.62 2.71 16.28
CA ALA A 141 9.25 1.33 15.95
C ALA A 141 9.37 0.99 14.45
N VAL A 142 9.11 1.95 13.55
CA VAL A 142 9.26 1.77 12.11
C VAL A 142 10.73 1.88 11.68
N LEU A 143 11.50 2.78 12.28
CA LEU A 143 12.91 3.02 11.94
C LEU A 143 13.89 2.00 12.55
N GLU A 144 13.55 1.46 13.72
CA GLU A 144 14.34 0.43 14.43
C GLU A 144 14.00 -0.99 13.94
N ALA A 145 12.97 -1.14 13.09
CA ALA A 145 12.63 -2.42 12.49
C ALA A 145 13.75 -2.85 11.52
N PRO A 146 14.20 -4.12 11.56
CA PRO A 146 15.23 -4.62 10.64
C PRO A 146 14.81 -4.41 9.17
N GLY A 147 15.60 -3.64 8.40
CA GLY A 147 15.32 -3.34 6.99
C GLY A 147 14.77 -1.94 6.70
N ALA A 148 14.57 -1.08 7.70
CA ALA A 148 14.08 0.29 7.52
C ALA A 148 15.02 1.14 6.62
N GLU A 149 16.32 0.87 6.67
CA GLU A 149 17.35 1.47 5.82
C GLU A 149 17.12 1.27 4.32
N ALA A 150 16.47 0.18 3.92
CA ALA A 150 16.15 -0.11 2.52
C ALA A 150 14.98 0.75 2.00
N VAL A 151 14.08 1.21 2.89
CA VAL A 151 12.91 2.04 2.54
C VAL A 151 13.30 3.49 2.30
N LEU A 152 14.36 3.97 2.95
CA LEU A 152 14.86 5.34 2.83
C LEU A 152 15.72 5.61 1.59
N GLY A 153 15.93 4.60 0.72
CA GLY A 153 16.46 4.68 -0.65
C GLY A 153 17.53 5.75 -0.96
N ALA A 154 18.71 5.32 -1.41
CA ALA A 154 19.68 6.22 -2.06
C ALA A 154 19.02 7.03 -3.20
N PRO A 155 19.47 8.29 -3.46
CA PRO A 155 18.86 9.20 -4.43
C PRO A 155 18.68 8.53 -5.79
N GLN A 156 17.45 8.55 -6.29
CA GLN A 156 17.13 7.97 -7.60
C GLN A 156 17.66 8.90 -8.70
N PRO A 157 18.36 8.38 -9.73
CA PRO A 157 18.82 9.20 -10.83
C PRO A 157 17.63 9.83 -11.55
N GLU A 158 17.71 11.14 -11.80
CA GLU A 158 16.70 11.90 -12.52
C GLU A 158 16.44 11.23 -13.86
N ARG A 159 15.18 10.83 -14.11
CA ARG A 159 14.76 10.42 -15.44
C ARG A 159 14.62 11.67 -16.29
N ASP A 160 15.63 11.91 -17.10
CA ASP A 160 15.61 12.90 -18.17
C ASP A 160 14.36 12.65 -19.04
N ARG A 161 13.52 13.67 -19.19
CA ARG A 161 12.38 13.68 -20.13
C ARG A 161 12.67 14.62 -21.27
#